data_AF-A0A455UB01-F1
#
_entry.id   AF-A0A455UB01-F1
#
_cell.length_a   1.000
_cell.length_b   1.000
_cell.length_c   1.000
_cell.angle_alpha   90.00
_cell.angle_beta   90.00
_cell.angle_gamma   90.00
#
_symmetry.space_group_name_H-M   'P 1'
#
loop_
_entity.id
_entity.type
_entity.pdbx_description
1 polymer ?
#
loop_
_entity_poly.entity_id
_entity_poly.type
_entity_poly.pdbx_seq_one_letter_code
_entity_poly.pdbx_strand_id
1 'polypeptide(L)'
;MVGVSTSVAKGTGSQPINARVETVASNGYFKSAFAKHRCLIPANGWYEWIKDTSPKQPHFLARADEKPLFSLVYFPSEAMEA
;
A
#
# COMPACT_ATOMS: atom_id res chain seq x y z
N MET A 1 3.47 8.31 2.60
CA MET A 1 2.36 7.58 1.95
C MET A 1 2.61 7.61 0.46
N VAL A 2 2.96 6.48 -0.14
CA VAL A 2 3.30 6.40 -1.58
C VAL A 2 2.07 5.87 -2.30
N GLY A 3 1.56 6.63 -3.28
CA GLY A 3 0.42 6.22 -4.10
C GLY A 3 0.84 5.26 -5.21
N VAL A 4 -0.05 4.35 -5.59
CA VAL A 4 0.13 3.49 -6.76
C VAL A 4 -0.43 4.19 -7.99
N SER A 5 0.42 4.40 -9.00
CA SER A 5 0.00 4.77 -10.36
C SER A 5 0.25 3.60 -11.30
N THR A 6 -0.71 3.32 -12.18
CA THR A 6 -0.59 2.27 -13.20
C THR A 6 -0.77 2.87 -14.57
N SER A 7 -0.20 2.25 -15.61
CA SER A 7 -0.29 2.75 -16.99
C SER A 7 -1.72 2.79 -17.54
N VAL A 8 -2.67 2.11 -16.88
CA VAL A 8 -4.11 2.16 -17.20
C VAL A 8 -4.85 3.28 -16.47
N ALA A 9 -4.22 3.95 -15.50
CA ALA A 9 -4.78 5.12 -14.84
C ALA A 9 -4.84 6.29 -15.83
N LYS A 10 -6.04 6.77 -16.14
CA LYS A 10 -6.26 7.93 -17.02
C LYS A 10 -6.54 9.18 -16.19
N GLY A 11 -5.79 10.27 -16.45
CA GLY A 11 -5.99 11.59 -15.84
C GLY A 11 -5.45 11.73 -14.41
N THR A 12 -5.78 12.85 -13.75
CA THR A 12 -5.42 13.17 -12.35
C THR A 12 -6.26 12.39 -11.32
N GLY A 13 -6.68 11.17 -11.66
CA GLY A 13 -7.52 10.33 -10.81
C GLY A 13 -6.81 9.91 -9.51
N SER A 14 -7.60 9.57 -8.49
CA SER A 14 -7.11 9.10 -7.19
C SER A 14 -6.09 7.97 -7.35
N GLN A 15 -4.86 8.16 -6.84
CA GLN A 15 -3.83 7.14 -6.78
C GLN A 15 -4.03 6.30 -5.51
N PRO A 16 -4.54 5.06 -5.61
CA PRO A 16 -4.78 4.24 -4.43
C PRO A 16 -3.46 3.89 -3.74
N ILE A 17 -3.44 3.96 -2.43
CA ILE A 17 -2.28 3.59 -1.61
C ILE A 17 -2.33 2.12 -1.16
N ASN A 18 -3.53 1.52 -1.20
CA ASN A 18 -3.81 0.16 -0.75
C ASN A 18 -4.54 -0.63 -1.83
N ALA A 19 -4.27 -1.92 -1.92
CA ALA A 19 -4.99 -2.88 -2.75
C ALA A 19 -5.53 -4.02 -1.87
N ARG A 20 -6.74 -4.48 -2.17
CA ARG A 20 -7.39 -5.58 -1.43
C ARG A 20 -6.85 -6.94 -1.89
N VAL A 21 -6.31 -7.75 -0.97
CA VAL A 21 -5.68 -9.04 -1.27
C VAL A 21 -6.62 -10.01 -2.00
N GLU A 22 -7.92 -9.93 -1.71
CA GLU A 22 -8.97 -10.78 -2.27
C GLU A 22 -9.15 -10.58 -3.77
N THR A 23 -8.79 -9.40 -4.29
CA THR A 23 -9.05 -9.02 -5.70
C THR A 23 -7.81 -8.52 -6.44
N VAL A 24 -6.69 -8.31 -5.75
CA VAL A 24 -5.48 -7.71 -6.34
C VAL A 24 -4.96 -8.48 -7.57
N ALA A 25 -5.18 -9.80 -7.61
CA ALA A 25 -4.77 -10.66 -8.72
C ALA A 25 -5.68 -10.60 -9.96
N SER A 26 -6.94 -10.19 -9.81
CA SER A 26 -7.95 -10.16 -10.88
C SER A 26 -8.40 -8.75 -11.27
N ASN A 27 -8.26 -7.78 -10.37
CA ASN A 27 -8.64 -6.39 -10.56
C ASN A 27 -7.87 -5.76 -11.75
N GLY A 28 -8.60 -5.16 -12.69
CA GLY A 28 -8.03 -4.56 -13.90
C GLY A 28 -6.94 -3.51 -13.65
N TYR A 29 -6.98 -2.82 -12.51
CA TYR A 29 -5.98 -1.84 -12.11
C TYR A 29 -4.68 -2.50 -11.62
N PHE A 30 -4.77 -3.51 -10.74
CA PHE A 30 -3.61 -4.09 -10.06
C PHE A 30 -3.08 -5.40 -10.66
N LYS A 31 -3.87 -6.14 -11.46
CA LYS A 31 -3.54 -7.51 -11.89
C LYS A 31 -2.16 -7.65 -12.56
N SER A 32 -1.79 -6.69 -13.41
CA SER A 32 -0.51 -6.71 -14.13
C SER A 32 0.66 -6.46 -13.18
N ALA A 33 0.53 -5.43 -12.35
CA ALA A 33 1.46 -5.08 -11.29
C ALA A 33 1.67 -6.23 -10.30
N PHE A 34 0.58 -6.84 -9.84
CA PHE A 34 0.60 -7.97 -8.91
C PHE A 34 1.29 -9.20 -9.50
N ALA A 35 1.17 -9.45 -10.79
CA ALA A 35 1.82 -10.59 -11.44
C ALA A 35 3.34 -10.41 -11.57
N LYS A 36 3.82 -9.20 -11.89
CA LYS A 36 5.20 -8.96 -12.37
C LYS A 36 6.08 -8.11 -11.47
N HIS A 37 5.52 -7.31 -10.57
CA HIS A 37 6.22 -6.22 -9.89
C HIS A 37 5.96 -6.23 -8.38
N ARG A 38 5.89 -7.40 -7.77
CA ARG A 38 5.73 -7.53 -6.32
C ARG A 38 7.02 -7.10 -5.63
N CYS A 39 6.89 -6.29 -4.59
CA CYS A 39 7.97 -5.91 -3.70
C CYS A 39 7.49 -5.97 -2.25
N LEU A 40 8.46 -6.04 -1.35
CA LEU A 40 8.24 -5.96 0.09
C LEU A 40 8.60 -4.56 0.56
N ILE A 41 7.73 -3.96 1.34
CA ILE A 41 7.97 -2.69 2.02
C ILE A 41 8.30 -3.02 3.48
N PRO A 42 9.56 -2.86 3.92
CA PRO A 42 9.91 -2.99 5.32
C PRO A 42 9.29 -1.82 6.12
N ALA A 43 8.72 -2.13 7.27
CA ALA A 43 8.18 -1.13 8.20
C ALA A 43 8.32 -1.62 9.64
N ASN A 44 8.55 -0.72 10.60
CA ASN A 44 8.51 -1.08 12.02
C ASN A 44 7.08 -1.32 12.54
N GLY A 45 6.08 -0.80 11.83
CA GLY A 45 4.67 -0.84 12.20
C GLY A 45 3.83 0.06 11.30
N TRP A 46 2.54 0.19 11.63
CA TRP A 46 1.63 1.13 10.98
C TRP A 46 0.74 1.81 12.02
N TYR A 47 0.06 2.89 11.62
CA TYR A 47 -0.88 3.59 12.48
C TYR A 47 -2.31 3.31 12.04
N GLU A 48 -3.21 3.09 13.01
CA GLU A 48 -4.66 3.06 12.79
C GLU A 48 -5.35 4.05 13.71
N TRP A 49 -6.47 4.61 13.23
CA TRP A 49 -7.27 5.57 13.98
C TRP A 49 -8.61 4.93 14.36
N ILE A 50 -8.89 4.85 15.66
CA ILE A 50 -10.18 4.36 16.17
C ILE A 50 -11.22 5.47 16.00
N LYS A 51 -12.26 5.19 15.21
CA LYS A 51 -13.27 6.18 14.81
C LYS A 51 -14.17 6.64 15.96
N ASP A 52 -14.30 5.83 17.01
CA ASP A 52 -15.22 6.07 18.13
C ASP A 52 -14.63 7.01 19.20
N THR A 53 -13.47 7.60 18.93
CA THR A 53 -12.80 8.57 19.80
C THR A 53 -12.78 9.96 19.15
N SER A 54 -13.05 11.01 19.94
CA SER A 54 -12.93 12.40 19.52
C SER A 54 -12.04 13.16 20.51
N PRO A 55 -10.83 13.62 20.10
CA PRO A 55 -10.24 13.47 18.77
C PRO A 55 -9.91 12.00 18.44
N LYS A 56 -9.76 11.69 17.15
CA LYS A 56 -9.37 10.34 16.72
C LYS A 56 -8.01 9.98 17.31
N GLN A 57 -7.97 8.96 18.16
CA GLN A 57 -6.74 8.50 18.77
C GLN A 57 -5.93 7.61 17.79
N PRO A 58 -4.70 8.00 17.40
CA PRO A 58 -3.82 7.12 16.65
C PRO A 58 -3.27 6.01 17.55
N HIS A 59 -3.23 4.80 17.00
CA HIS A 59 -2.61 3.63 17.63
C HIS A 59 -1.50 3.13 16.73
N PHE A 60 -0.30 2.97 17.29
CA PHE A 60 0.81 2.35 16.59
C PHE A 60 0.72 0.82 16.77
N LEU A 61 0.61 0.10 15.66
CA LEU A 61 0.61 -1.35 15.62
C LEU A 61 1.95 -1.84 15.09
N ALA A 62 2.61 -2.67 15.89
CA ALA A 62 3.91 -3.25 15.57
C ALA A 62 3.96 -4.70 16.03
N ARG A 63 4.99 -5.44 15.60
CA ARG A 63 5.23 -6.79 16.11
C ARG A 63 5.67 -6.73 17.56
N ALA A 64 5.18 -7.67 18.37
CA ALA A 64 5.57 -7.80 19.77
C ALA A 64 7.06 -8.15 19.96
N ASP A 65 7.71 -8.72 18.95
CA ASP A 65 9.14 -9.06 18.97
C ASP A 65 10.04 -7.93 18.44
N GLU A 66 9.49 -6.73 18.21
CA GLU A 66 10.18 -5.52 17.72
C GLU A 66 10.90 -5.67 16.37
N LYS A 67 10.73 -6.79 15.68
CA LYS A 67 11.30 -6.99 14.35
C LYS A 67 10.48 -6.24 13.30
N PRO A 68 11.09 -5.90 12.15
CA PRO A 68 10.36 -5.30 11.04
C PRO A 68 9.22 -6.20 10.53
N LEU A 69 8.13 -5.56 10.14
CA LEU A 69 7.08 -6.12 9.29
C LEU A 69 7.47 -5.90 7.84
N PHE A 70 7.00 -6.81 6.97
CA PHE A 70 7.08 -6.63 5.53
C PHE A 70 5.65 -6.60 5.00
N SER A 71 5.20 -5.42 4.56
CA SER A 71 3.94 -5.32 3.81
C SER A 71 4.21 -5.53 2.33
N LEU A 72 3.24 -6.09 1.60
CA LEU A 72 3.35 -6.33 0.17
C LEU A 72 2.61 -5.22 -0.59
N VAL A 73 3.30 -4.20 -1.10
CA VAL A 73 2.72 -3.20 -2.03
C VAL A 73 3.78 -2.74 -3.05
N TYR A 74 3.34 -2.66 -4.31
CA TYR A 74 4.01 -2.40 -5.60
C TYR A 74 4.75 -1.06 -5.76
N PHE A 75 5.84 -1.07 -6.55
CA PHE A 75 6.44 0.11 -7.20
C PHE A 75 6.33 -0.03 -8.73
N PRO A 76 5.77 0.95 -9.47
CA PRO A 76 5.93 1.01 -10.93
C PRO A 76 7.39 1.31 -11.28
N SER A 77 7.93 0.61 -12.27
CA SER A 77 9.31 0.78 -12.75
C SER A 77 9.60 2.20 -13.29
N GLU A 78 8.58 3.02 -13.51
CA GLU A 78 8.71 4.41 -13.98
C GLU A 78 9.07 5.41 -12.85
N ALA A 79 8.96 5.02 -11.57
CA ALA A 79 9.25 5.90 -10.44
C ALA A 79 10.71 5.85 -9.94
N MET A 80 11.59 5.09 -10.63
CA MET A 80 13.00 4.93 -10.27
C MET A 80 13.97 5.81 -11.06
N GLU A 81 13.47 6.68 -11.95
CA GLU A 81 14.26 7.78 -12.50
C GLU A 81 13.89 9.10 -11.80
N ALA A 82 14.60 9.38 -10.70
CA ALA A 82 14.82 10.70 -10.12
C ALA A 82 16.03 10.65 -9.19
#